data_AF-A9LRV1-F1
#
_entry.id   AF-A9LRV1-F1
#
_cell.length_a   1.000
_cell.length_b   1.000
_cell.length_c   1.000
_cell.angle_alpha   90.00
_cell.angle_beta   90.00
_cell.angle_gamma   90.00
#
_symmetry.space_group_name_H-M   'P 1'
#
loop_
_entity.id
_entity.type
_entity.pdbx_description
1 polymer ?
#
loop_
_entity_poly.entity_id
_entity_poly.type
_entity_poly.pdbx_seq_one_letter_code
_entity_poly.pdbx_strand_id
1 'polypeptide(L)' 'WKGVKYNITKGNAKLELYNLENDPEEMEDVSPQHPEVVKEIEEIMKNARVDNETFPLFSEGKKNS' A
#
# COMPACT_ATOMS: atom_id res chain seq x y z
N TRP A 1 -5.73 -1.17 -12.89
CA TRP A 1 -4.96 -0.40 -11.89
C TRP A 1 -4.13 -1.32 -11.03
N LYS A 2 -2.90 -0.93 -10.70
CA LYS A 2 -2.06 -1.54 -9.66
C LYS A 2 -1.66 -0.47 -8.64
N GLY A 3 -1.99 -0.69 -7.37
CA GLY A 3 -1.60 0.21 -6.28
C GLY A 3 -0.49 -0.42 -5.45
N VAL A 4 0.58 0.33 -5.18
CA VAL A 4 1.73 -0.14 -4.41
C VAL A 4 2.04 0.83 -3.27
N LYS A 5 2.31 0.30 -2.08
CA LYS A 5 2.58 1.11 -0.89
C LYS A 5 3.87 0.63 -0.21
N TYR A 6 4.92 1.45 -0.26
CA TYR A 6 6.23 1.11 0.28
C TYR A 6 6.43 1.62 1.70
N ASN A 7 7.33 0.98 2.46
CA ASN A 7 7.75 1.43 3.79
C ASN A 7 6.59 1.68 4.77
N ILE A 8 5.55 0.83 4.73
CA ILE A 8 4.32 0.97 5.55
C ILE A 8 4.55 0.98 7.06
N THR A 9 5.74 0.60 7.53
CA THR A 9 6.15 0.68 8.94
C THR A 9 6.57 2.09 9.38
N LYS A 10 6.83 3.03 8.46
CA LYS A 10 7.37 4.37 8.75
C LYS A 10 6.32 5.48 8.84
N GLY A 11 5.02 5.16 8.79
CA GLY A 11 3.90 6.08 9.04
C GLY A 11 3.50 6.98 7.86
N ASN A 12 4.43 7.37 6.98
CA ASN A 12 4.16 8.25 5.82
C ASN A 12 4.29 7.54 4.47
N ALA A 13 3.84 6.28 4.41
CA ALA A 13 3.80 5.56 3.14
C ALA A 13 2.71 6.17 2.24
N LYS A 14 3.11 6.77 1.12
CA LYS A 14 2.18 7.14 0.05
C LYS A 14 1.89 5.91 -0.81
N LEU A 15 0.67 5.84 -1.33
CA LEU A 15 0.30 4.83 -2.32
C LEU A 15 0.63 5.39 -3.70
N GLU A 16 1.40 4.63 -4.46
CA GLU A 16 1.67 4.85 -5.87
C GLU A 16 0.66 4.05 -6.69
N LEU A 17 0.21 4.61 -7.81
CA LEU A 17 -0.82 4.03 -8.67
C LEU A 17 -0.33 3.95 -10.10
N TYR A 18 -0.36 2.75 -10.67
CA TYR A 18 0.10 2.46 -12.02
C TYR A 18 -1.02 1.91 -12.90
N ASN A 19 -1.03 2.34 -14.16
CA ASN A 19 -1.92 1.79 -15.17
C ASN A 19 -1.20 0.72 -16.00
N LEU A 20 -1.21 -0.53 -15.54
CA LEU A 20 -0.54 -1.64 -16.23
C LEU A 20 -1.00 -1.89 -17.68
N GLU A 21 -2.19 -1.41 -18.07
CA GLU A 21 -2.66 -1.56 -19.46
C GLU A 21 -1.86 -0.64 -20.41
N ASN A 22 -1.49 0.55 -19.95
CA ASN A 22 -0.77 1.55 -20.74
C ASN A 22 0.70 1.69 -20.36
N ASP A 23 1.06 1.33 -19.14
CA ASP A 23 2.38 1.41 -18.52
C ASP A 23 2.70 0.07 -17.81
N PRO A 24 2.98 -0.99 -18.58
CA PRO A 24 3.32 -2.30 -18.02
C PRO A 24 4.70 -2.30 -17.31
N GLU A 25 5.56 -1.32 -17.59
CA GLU A 25 6.88 -1.16 -16.97
C GLU A 25 6.83 -0.35 -15.65
N GLU A 26 5.65 0.15 -15.26
CA GLU A 26 5.42 0.91 -14.01
C GLU A 26 6.30 2.16 -13.89
N MET A 27 6.49 2.87 -15.01
CA MET A 27 7.33 4.06 -15.07
C MET A 27 6.63 5.33 -14.58
N GLU A 28 5.29 5.41 -14.66
CA GLU A 28 4.53 6.63 -14.35
C GLU A 28 3.56 6.43 -13.18
N ASP A 29 3.86 7.08 -12.05
CA ASP A 29 2.91 7.17 -10.94
C ASP A 29 1.80 8.17 -11.25
N VAL A 30 0.60 7.65 -11.48
CA VAL A 30 -0.61 8.44 -11.74
C VAL A 30 -1.48 8.62 -10.49
N SER A 31 -0.97 8.29 -9.30
CA SER A 31 -1.67 8.51 -8.02
C SER A 31 -2.13 9.96 -7.80
N PRO A 32 -1.38 11.02 -8.22
CA PRO A 32 -1.83 12.39 -8.04
C PRO A 32 -3.02 12.76 -8.94
N GLN A 33 -3.22 12.02 -10.03
CA GLN A 33 -4.25 12.26 -11.05
C GLN A 33 -5.56 11.55 -10.72
N HIS A 34 -5.50 10.48 -9.91
CA HIS A 34 -6.65 9.64 -9.56
C HIS A 34 -6.79 9.42 -8.03
N PRO A 35 -7.00 10.49 -7.25
CA PRO A 35 -7.10 10.40 -5.79
C PRO A 35 -8.27 9.51 -5.30
N GLU A 36 -9.34 9.41 -6.08
CA GLU A 36 -10.49 8.56 -5.80
C GLU A 36 -10.13 7.07 -5.85
N VAL A 37 -9.34 6.66 -6.86
CA VAL A 37 -8.89 5.28 -7.02
C VAL A 37 -7.88 4.92 -5.94
N VAL A 38 -6.98 5.86 -5.60
CA VAL A 38 -6.06 5.72 -4.47
C VAL A 38 -6.82 5.43 -3.19
N LYS A 39 -7.87 6.20 -2.90
CA LYS A 39 -8.68 6.04 -1.68
C LYS A 39 -9.38 4.67 -1.65
N GLU A 40 -9.98 4.24 -2.75
CA GLU A 40 -10.65 2.93 -2.83
C GLU A 40 -9.67 1.79 -2.56
N ILE A 41 -8.48 1.83 -3.17
CA ILE A 41 -7.45 0.82 -2.96
C ILE A 41 -6.95 0.84 -1.50
N GLU A 42 -6.77 2.02 -0.90
CA GLU A 42 -6.39 2.12 0.51
C GLU A 42 -7.43 1.48 1.45
N GLU A 43 -8.72 1.70 1.16
CA GLU A 43 -9.81 1.06 1.91
C GLU A 43 -9.80 -0.46 1.74
N ILE A 44 -9.59 -0.95 0.51
CA ILE A 44 -9.46 -2.39 0.24
C ILE A 44 -8.26 -2.97 0.99
N MET A 45 -7.08 -2.36 0.90
CA MET A 45 -5.86 -2.84 1.59
C MET A 45 -6.05 -2.93 3.11
N LYS A 46 -6.76 -1.95 3.70
CA LYS A 46 -7.06 -1.94 5.14
C LYS A 46 -8.03 -3.05 5.54
N ASN A 47 -9.05 -3.32 4.73
CA ASN A 47 -10.12 -4.27 5.07
C ASN A 47 -9.81 -5.71 4.65
N ALA A 48 -8.98 -5.92 3.62
CA ALA A 48 -8.60 -7.24 3.13
C ALA A 48 -7.56 -7.93 4.01
N ARG A 49 -6.83 -7.16 4.83
CA ARG A 49 -5.85 -7.72 5.75
C ARG A 49 -6.54 -8.35 6.96
N VAL A 50 -6.11 -9.55 7.30
CA VAL A 50 -6.41 -10.21 8.57
C VAL A 50 -5.10 -10.37 9.33
N ASP A 51 -5.09 -9.99 10.61
CA ASP A 51 -3.92 -10.18 11.47
C ASP A 51 -3.68 -11.67 11.72
N ASN A 52 -2.42 -12.08 11.61
CA ASN A 52 -2.01 -13.47 11.76
C ASN A 52 -0.76 -13.56 12.64
N GLU A 53 -0.84 -14.32 13.73
CA GLU A 53 0.26 -14.48 14.67
C GLU A 53 1.46 -15.25 14.09
N THR A 54 1.20 -16.15 13.13
CA THR A 54 2.26 -16.91 12.42
C THR A 54 2.93 -16.08 11.32
N PHE A 55 2.21 -15.11 10.75
CA PHE A 55 2.70 -14.20 9.70
C PHE A 55 2.44 -12.73 10.05
N PRO A 56 3.08 -12.20 11.10
CA PRO A 56 2.85 -10.82 11.51
C PRO A 56 3.44 -9.86 10.47
N LEU A 57 2.61 -8.96 9.92
CA LEU A 57 3.08 -7.97 8.94
C LEU A 57 3.95 -6.88 9.59
N PHE A 58 3.72 -6.62 10.87
CA PHE A 58 4.54 -5.74 11.68
C PHE A 58 5.14 -6.58 12.80
N SER A 59 6.46 -6.54 12.95
CA SER A 59 7.05 -7.05 14.17
C SER A 59 6.45 -6.26 15.32
N GLU A 60 5.93 -6.94 16.34
CA GLU A 60 5.73 -6.30 17.62
C GLU A 60 7.07 -5.66 17.97
N GLY A 61 7.12 -4.32 18.02
CA GLY A 61 8.26 -3.65 18.57
C GLY A 61 8.55 -4.32 19.91
N LYS A 62 9.80 -4.69 20.16
CA LYS A 62 10.21 -5.11 21.50
C LYS A 62 9.77 -4.02 22.49
N LYS A 63 8.57 -4.18 23.08
CA LYS A 63 8.27 -3.67 24.40
C LYS A 63 9.20 -4.47 25.29
N ASN A 64 10.34 -3.87 25.65
CA ASN A 64 11.14 -4.11 26.85
C ASN A 64 12.52 -3.46 26.63
N SER A 65 12.64 -2.20 27.07
CA SER A 65 13.76 -1.76 27.91
C SER A 65 13.37 -0.52 28.70
#